data_AF-A0A916Y6B5-F1
#
_entry.id   AF-A0A916Y6B5-F1
#
_cell.length_a   1.000
_cell.length_b   1.000
_cell.length_c   1.000
_cell.angle_alpha   90.00
_cell.angle_beta   90.00
_cell.angle_gamma   90.00
#
_symmetry.space_group_name_H-M   'P 1'
#
loop_
_entity.id
_entity.type
_entity.pdbx_description
1 polymer ?
#
loop_
_entity_poly.entity_id
_entity_poly.type
_entity_poly.pdbx_seq_one_letter_code
_entity_poly.pdbx_strand_id
1 'polypeptide(L)'
;MNWSYLFKHWFFTLLLGPVVSQIVMYVIDVSPGKIVGLLEVYPLSLLFGLFFSTPTYILYGLVYYFLARNNINLNLSKVILISLAVVGVITTTSIIKGSMMLDITISYSIASVITGLFFKLKFN
;
A
#
# COMPACT_ATOMS: atom_id res chain seq x y z
N MET A 1 16.28 -11.78 -11.24
CA MET A 1 15.07 -10.97 -11.00
C MET A 1 15.29 -10.08 -9.79
N ASN A 2 15.16 -8.77 -9.97
CA ASN A 2 15.43 -7.79 -8.93
C ASN A 2 14.15 -7.47 -8.13
N TRP A 3 13.91 -8.27 -7.09
CA TRP A 3 12.77 -8.14 -6.19
C TRP A 3 12.84 -6.92 -5.26
N SER A 4 13.92 -6.11 -5.33
CA SER A 4 14.10 -4.96 -4.45
C SER A 4 12.97 -3.94 -4.57
N TYR A 5 12.44 -3.73 -5.78
CA TYR A 5 11.30 -2.83 -5.97
C TYR A 5 10.08 -3.31 -5.21
N LEU A 6 9.77 -4.62 -5.27
CA LEU A 6 8.57 -5.17 -4.64
C LEU A 6 8.62 -5.04 -3.14
N PHE A 7 9.73 -5.48 -2.55
CA PHE A 7 9.93 -5.40 -1.12
C PHE A 7 9.90 -3.95 -0.63
N LYS A 8 10.62 -3.04 -1.30
CA LYS A 8 10.64 -1.62 -0.92
C LYS A 8 9.27 -0.98 -1.06
N HIS A 9 8.57 -1.19 -2.18
CA HIS A 9 7.25 -0.63 -2.39
C HIS A 9 6.27 -1.09 -1.31
N TRP A 10 6.18 -2.41 -1.07
CA TRP A 10 5.31 -2.99 -0.05
C TRP A 10 5.65 -2.52 1.36
N PHE A 11 6.92 -2.68 1.77
CA PHE A 11 7.34 -2.35 3.13
C PHE A 11 7.22 -0.86 3.44
N PHE A 12 7.63 0.01 2.52
CA PHE A 12 7.50 1.46 2.73
C PHE A 12 6.05 1.94 2.63
N THR A 13 5.18 1.28 1.87
CA THR A 13 3.73 1.55 1.93
C THR A 13 3.21 1.32 3.34
N LEU A 14 3.60 0.22 3.98
CA LEU A 14 3.20 -0.09 5.35
C LEU A 14 3.76 0.90 6.37
N LEU A 15 5.01 1.33 6.20
CA LEU A 15 5.61 2.35 7.06
C LEU A 15 4.97 3.73 6.89
N LEU A 16 4.65 4.10 5.65
CA LEU A 16 4.17 5.43 5.30
C LEU A 16 2.66 5.60 5.52
N GLY A 17 1.88 4.51 5.44
CA GLY A 17 0.42 4.53 5.60
C GLY A 17 -0.08 5.26 6.86
N PRO A 18 0.41 4.93 8.07
CA PRO A 18 0.01 5.63 9.29
C PRO A 18 0.40 7.12 9.31
N VAL A 19 1.55 7.47 8.73
CA VAL A 19 2.00 8.86 8.63
C VAL A 19 1.08 9.65 7.70
N VAL A 20 0.76 9.10 6.53
CA VAL A 20 -0.19 9.69 5.59
C VAL A 20 -1.57 9.82 6.21
N SER A 21 -1.99 8.85 7.03
CA SER A 21 -3.27 8.95 7.74
C SER A 21 -3.35 10.14 8.67
N GLN A 22 -2.27 10.47 9.38
CA GLN A 22 -2.27 11.64 10.23
C GLN A 22 -2.42 12.93 9.42
N ILE A 23 -1.72 13.02 8.28
CA ILE A 23 -1.81 14.17 7.37
C ILE A 23 -3.23 14.30 6.80
N VAL A 24 -3.82 13.20 6.35
CA VAL A 24 -5.19 13.17 5.81
C VAL A 24 -6.20 13.62 6.85
N MET A 25 -6.05 13.15 8.10
CA MET A 25 -6.93 13.54 9.20
C MET A 25 -6.89 15.05 9.45
N TYR A 26 -5.70 15.65 9.50
CA TYR A 26 -5.57 17.10 9.74
C TYR A 26 -6.05 17.98 8.59
N VAL A 27 -6.00 17.51 7.35
CA VAL A 27 -6.32 18.33 6.16
C VAL A 27 -7.76 18.15 5.69
N ILE A 28 -8.31 16.93 5.77
CA ILE A 28 -9.58 16.57 5.13
C ILE A 28 -10.68 16.25 6.15
N ASP A 29 -10.33 16.02 7.43
CA ASP A 29 -11.24 15.58 8.51
C ASP A 29 -12.25 14.51 8.05
N VAL A 30 -11.69 13.41 7.54
CA VAL A 30 -12.46 12.31 6.92
C VAL A 30 -13.33 11.56 7.94
N SER A 31 -13.02 11.70 9.23
CA SER A 31 -13.69 10.99 10.33
C SER A 31 -13.79 11.88 11.58
N PRO A 32 -14.73 12.84 11.60
CA PRO A 32 -14.87 13.80 12.69
C PRO A 32 -15.19 13.09 14.02
N GLY A 33 -14.50 13.51 15.09
CA GLY A 33 -14.67 12.96 16.45
C GLY A 33 -13.73 11.81 16.83
N LYS A 34 -12.74 11.47 15.99
CA LYS A 34 -11.69 10.52 16.37
C LYS A 34 -10.63 11.18 17.26
N ILE A 35 -10.38 10.57 18.41
CA ILE A 35 -9.38 11.01 19.40
C ILE A 35 -8.03 10.30 19.19
N VAL A 36 -8.02 9.17 18.48
CA VAL A 36 -6.84 8.32 18.25
C VAL A 36 -6.73 7.99 16.75
N GLY A 37 -5.60 8.35 16.13
CA GLY A 37 -5.25 8.02 14.76
C GLY A 37 -4.39 6.75 14.64
N LEU A 38 -4.00 6.41 13.41
CA LEU A 38 -3.15 5.25 13.13
C LEU A 38 -1.69 5.46 13.57
N LEU A 39 -1.24 6.71 13.68
CA LEU A 39 0.12 7.03 14.09
C LEU A 39 0.33 6.78 15.59
N GLU A 40 -0.71 6.98 16.40
CA GLU A 40 -0.70 6.75 17.84
C GLU A 40 -0.60 5.26 18.18
N VAL A 41 -1.11 4.39 17.31
CA VAL A 41 -1.03 2.92 17.42
C VAL A 41 -0.07 2.31 16.39
N TYR A 42 0.95 3.07 15.98
CA TYR A 42 1.85 2.72 14.87
C TYR A 42 2.40 1.28 14.88
N PRO A 43 2.93 0.74 16.02
CA PRO A 43 3.46 -0.62 16.02
C PRO A 43 2.38 -1.66 15.71
N LEU A 44 1.16 -1.43 16.19
CA LEU A 44 0.01 -2.31 15.97
C LEU A 44 -0.48 -2.20 14.51
N SER A 45 -0.55 -0.97 13.98
CA SER A 45 -0.89 -0.72 12.57
C SER A 45 0.09 -1.40 11.62
N LEU A 46 1.38 -1.38 11.95
CA LEU A 46 2.41 -2.05 11.16
C LEU A 46 2.25 -3.57 11.20
N LEU A 47 2.03 -4.15 12.38
CA LEU A 47 1.85 -5.59 12.55
C LEU A 47 0.62 -6.12 11.80
N PHE A 48 -0.53 -5.48 11.97
CA PHE A 48 -1.73 -5.83 11.23
C PHE A 48 -1.60 -5.55 9.74
N GLY A 49 -0.95 -4.44 9.37
CA GLY A 49 -0.65 -4.10 7.99
C GLY A 49 0.16 -5.19 7.30
N LEU A 50 1.21 -5.72 7.95
CA LEU A 50 1.98 -6.86 7.45
C LEU A 50 1.09 -8.09 7.23
N PHE A 51 0.31 -8.47 8.24
CA PHE A 51 -0.54 -9.66 8.17
C PHE A 51 -1.58 -9.55 7.04
N PHE A 52 -2.34 -8.46 7.01
CA PHE A 52 -3.44 -8.27 6.07
C PHE A 52 -2.99 -7.98 4.64
N SER A 53 -1.82 -7.39 4.44
CA SER A 53 -1.29 -7.12 3.08
C SER A 53 -0.52 -8.28 2.47
N THR A 54 -0.21 -9.33 3.25
CA THR A 54 0.54 -10.50 2.76
C THR A 54 -0.13 -11.18 1.56
N PRO A 55 -1.46 -11.42 1.53
CA PRO A 55 -2.14 -11.97 0.35
C PRO A 55 -1.96 -11.10 -0.90
N THR A 56 -2.07 -9.78 -0.75
CA THR A 56 -1.79 -8.83 -1.84
C THR A 56 -0.35 -8.93 -2.29
N TYR A 57 0.61 -9.01 -1.37
CA TYR A 57 2.04 -9.12 -1.70
C TYR A 57 2.38 -10.42 -2.45
N ILE A 58 1.71 -11.53 -2.15
CA ILE A 58 1.86 -12.79 -2.89
C ILE A 58 1.38 -12.60 -4.34
N LEU A 59 0.17 -12.07 -4.55
CA LEU A 59 -0.34 -11.77 -5.90
C LEU A 59 0.55 -10.77 -6.63
N TYR A 60 1.05 -9.78 -5.91
CA TYR A 60 1.98 -8.77 -6.39
C TYR A 60 3.26 -9.39 -6.95
N GLY A 61 3.81 -10.38 -6.25
CA GLY A 61 4.97 -11.13 -6.69
C GLY A 61 4.71 -11.98 -7.93
N LEU A 62 3.56 -12.65 -8.00
CA LEU A 62 3.16 -13.45 -9.17
C LEU A 62 3.00 -12.57 -10.42
N VAL A 63 2.32 -11.43 -10.29
CA VAL A 63 2.13 -10.48 -11.39
C VAL A 63 3.46 -9.89 -11.83
N TYR A 64 4.34 -9.50 -10.91
CA TYR A 64 5.68 -9.04 -11.26
C TYR A 64 6.47 -10.11 -12.02
N TYR A 65 6.42 -11.37 -11.59
CA TYR A 65 7.06 -12.47 -12.29
C TYR A 65 6.55 -12.62 -13.72
N PHE A 66 5.23 -12.59 -13.91
CA PHE A 66 4.62 -12.63 -15.23
C PHE A 66 5.05 -11.45 -16.11
N LEU A 67 5.03 -10.22 -15.58
CA LEU A 67 5.44 -9.02 -16.32
C LEU A 67 6.91 -9.05 -16.72
N ALA A 68 7.80 -9.49 -15.80
CA ALA A 68 9.23 -9.63 -16.04
C ALA A 68 9.52 -10.67 -17.11
N ARG A 69 8.83 -11.83 -17.06
CA ARG A 69 9.01 -12.92 -18.02
C ARG A 69 8.61 -12.54 -19.44
N ASN A 70 7.58 -11.71 -19.58
CA ASN A 70 7.07 -11.25 -20.87
C ASN A 70 7.76 -9.97 -21.39
N ASN A 71 8.81 -9.48 -20.70
CA ASN A 71 9.52 -8.24 -21.07
C ASN A 71 8.58 -7.03 -21.27
N ILE A 72 7.53 -6.93 -20.45
CA ILE A 72 6.60 -5.80 -20.53
C ILE A 72 7.34 -4.50 -20.21
N ASN A 73 6.95 -3.40 -20.86
CA ASN A 73 7.54 -2.08 -20.61
C ASN A 73 7.55 -1.76 -19.09
N LEU A 74 8.67 -1.25 -18.59
CA LEU A 74 8.87 -0.95 -17.17
C LEU A 74 7.85 0.06 -16.64
N ASN A 75 7.51 1.11 -17.39
CA ASN A 75 6.54 2.12 -16.96
C ASN A 75 5.14 1.52 -16.84
N LEU A 76 4.71 0.73 -17.83
CA LEU A 76 3.43 0.04 -17.80
C LEU A 76 3.37 -0.97 -16.64
N SER A 77 4.43 -1.77 -16.48
CA SER A 77 4.55 -2.72 -15.38
C SER A 77 4.45 -2.03 -14.02
N LYS A 78 5.08 -0.86 -13.88
CA LYS A 78 5.03 -0.04 -12.67
C LYS A 78 3.60 0.41 -12.35
N VAL A 79 2.88 0.92 -13.36
CA VAL A 79 1.48 1.34 -13.20
C VAL A 79 0.60 0.15 -12.81
N ILE A 80 0.71 -0.99 -13.50
CA ILE A 80 -0.06 -2.21 -13.17
C ILE A 80 0.18 -2.62 -11.71
N LEU A 81 1.43 -2.62 -11.29
CA LEU A 81 1.83 -2.98 -9.95
C LEU A 81 1.26 -2.00 -8.91
N ILE A 82 1.38 -0.69 -9.10
CA ILE A 82 0.80 0.30 -8.18
C ILE A 82 -0.71 0.13 -8.09
N SER A 83 -1.40 -0.01 -9.23
CA SER A 83 -2.84 -0.25 -9.27
C SER A 83 -3.24 -1.52 -8.53
N LEU A 84 -2.49 -2.61 -8.69
CA LEU A 84 -2.73 -3.87 -7.97
C LEU A 84 -2.60 -3.69 -6.45
N ALA A 85 -1.61 -2.93 -5.99
CA ALA A 85 -1.44 -2.63 -4.58
C ALA A 85 -2.61 -1.80 -4.03
N VAL A 86 -3.06 -0.76 -4.76
CA VAL A 86 -4.23 0.06 -4.38
C VAL A 86 -5.50 -0.78 -4.33
N VAL A 87 -5.76 -1.62 -5.34
CA VAL A 87 -6.90 -2.55 -5.36
C VAL A 87 -6.82 -3.50 -4.16
N GLY A 88 -5.64 -4.05 -3.86
CA GLY A 88 -5.43 -4.91 -2.70
C GLY A 88 -5.77 -4.22 -1.37
N VAL A 89 -5.40 -2.95 -1.20
CA VAL A 89 -5.79 -2.14 -0.03
C VAL A 89 -7.31 -2.02 0.04
N ILE A 90 -7.97 -1.58 -1.03
CA ILE A 90 -9.43 -1.38 -1.09
C ILE A 90 -10.17 -2.69 -0.79
N THR A 91 -9.76 -3.80 -1.40
CA THR A 91 -10.39 -5.11 -1.19
C THR A 91 -10.24 -5.55 0.27
N THR A 92 -9.03 -5.46 0.82
CA THR A 92 -8.75 -5.87 2.21
C THR A 92 -9.57 -5.07 3.21
N THR A 93 -9.59 -3.74 3.09
CA THR A 93 -10.35 -2.87 4.00
C THR A 93 -11.87 -3.04 3.86
N SER A 94 -12.35 -3.31 2.64
CA SER A 94 -13.77 -3.61 2.39
C SER A 94 -14.22 -4.92 3.04
N ILE A 95 -13.33 -5.92 3.14
CA ILE A 95 -13.63 -7.20 3.79
C ILE A 95 -13.68 -7.06 5.31
N ILE A 96 -12.68 -6.39 5.91
CA ILE A 96 -12.56 -6.32 7.38
C ILE A 96 -13.69 -5.48 8.00
N LYS A 97 -14.15 -4.43 7.28
CA LYS A 97 -15.18 -3.46 7.73
C LYS A 97 -14.80 -2.73 9.03
N GLY A 98 -15.39 -1.56 9.26
CA GLY A 98 -15.15 -0.77 10.48
C GLY A 98 -15.12 0.73 10.23
N SER A 99 -15.27 1.49 11.32
CA SER A 99 -15.37 2.96 11.27
C SER A 99 -14.06 3.66 10.86
N MET A 100 -12.92 2.98 10.88
CA MET A 100 -11.61 3.50 10.44
C MET A 100 -11.22 3.06 9.03
N MET A 101 -12.03 2.22 8.38
CA MET A 101 -11.61 1.62 7.11
C MET A 101 -11.46 2.61 5.98
N LEU A 102 -12.26 3.69 5.95
CA LEU A 102 -12.16 4.70 4.91
C LEU A 102 -10.84 5.48 5.03
N ASP A 103 -10.47 5.92 6.24
CA ASP A 103 -9.18 6.58 6.50
C ASP A 103 -8.00 5.68 6.13
N ILE A 104 -8.04 4.40 6.55
CA ILE A 104 -7.01 3.40 6.21
C ILE A 104 -6.92 3.24 4.69
N THR A 105 -8.06 3.11 4.01
CA THR A 105 -8.12 2.88 2.56
C THR A 105 -7.48 4.04 1.82
N ILE A 106 -7.87 5.29 2.12
CA ILE A 106 -7.32 6.47 1.47
C ILE A 106 -5.82 6.58 1.76
N SER A 107 -5.42 6.45 3.02
CA SER A 107 -4.05 6.71 3.46
C SER A 107 -3.06 5.69 2.90
N TYR A 108 -3.40 4.40 2.96
CA TYR A 108 -2.55 3.36 2.40
C TYR A 108 -2.57 3.35 0.87
N SER A 109 -3.66 3.77 0.22
CA SER A 109 -3.69 3.95 -1.23
C SER A 109 -2.76 5.08 -1.68
N ILE A 110 -2.81 6.22 -1.00
CA ILE A 110 -1.89 7.35 -1.25
C ILE A 110 -0.45 6.93 -0.99
N ALA A 111 -0.18 6.25 0.13
CA ALA A 111 1.16 5.75 0.47
C ALA A 111 1.70 4.78 -0.60
N SER A 112 0.86 3.87 -1.11
CA SER A 112 1.19 2.96 -2.21
C SER A 112 1.56 3.73 -3.48
N VAL A 113 0.75 4.71 -3.88
CA VAL A 113 1.07 5.55 -5.06
C VAL A 113 2.39 6.29 -4.87
N ILE A 114 2.60 6.95 -3.73
CA ILE A 114 3.82 7.73 -3.47
C ILE A 114 5.07 6.82 -3.51
N THR A 115 5.06 5.74 -2.73
CA THR A 115 6.21 4.84 -2.63
C THR A 115 6.47 4.10 -3.94
N GLY A 116 5.40 3.72 -4.65
CA GLY A 116 5.47 3.10 -5.97
C GLY A 116 6.14 4.03 -6.96
N LEU A 117 5.73 5.30 -7.03
CA LEU A 117 6.35 6.29 -7.90
C LEU A 117 7.81 6.56 -7.52
N PHE A 118 8.12 6.62 -6.23
CA PHE A 118 9.45 6.92 -5.70
C PHE A 118 10.50 5.86 -6.06
N PHE A 119 10.19 4.56 -5.90
CA PHE A 119 11.16 3.50 -6.17
C PHE A 119 11.30 3.18 -7.66
N LYS A 120 12.51 2.87 -8.12
CA LYS A 120 12.77 2.49 -9.52
C LYS A 120 12.52 1.00 -9.73
N LEU A 121 11.64 0.66 -10.66
CA LEU A 121 11.41 -0.72 -11.10
C LEU A 121 12.56 -1.17 -12.02
N LYS A 122 13.14 -2.33 -11.71
CA LYS A 122 14.07 -3.06 -12.57
C LYS A 122 13.72 -4.54 -12.52
N PHE A 123 13.74 -5.22 -13.67
CA PHE A 123 13.58 -6.68 -13.70
C PHE A 123 14.90 -7.42 -13.46
N ASN A 124 16.02 -6.81 -13.89
CA ASN A 124 17.37 -7.34 -13.77
C ASN A 124 18.14 -6.67 -12.62
#